data_AF-A0A1Q3AP58-F1
#
_entry.id   AF-A0A1Q3AP58-F1
#
_cell.length_a   1.000
_cell.length_b   1.000
_cell.length_c   1.000
_cell.angle_alpha   90.00
_cell.angle_beta   90.00
_cell.angle_gamma   90.00
#
_symmetry.space_group_name_H-M   'P 1'
#
loop_
_entity.id
_entity.type
_entity.pdbx_description
1 polymer ?
#
loop_
_entity_poly.entity_id
_entity_poly.type
_entity_poly.pdbx_seq_one_letter_code
_entity_poly.pdbx_strand_id
1 'polypeptide(L)'
;MMMEAKMAAKLQIPTWIDSEKIGRKQGRGSLRLPRRLRGEDNLNSTAHLQPNKTWNPLRRSISLELSCSYNNFPAKTLGFESFQAPPDEALILRNKAKEIEQDLSGRCIYLVGMMGSGKTTVGKVLSQVLGFSFVDSDKLVEEAVNGTSVAEIFKLYGEGFFRDRETEALRQLSLLNRLVVSTGGGVVMRPINWGYMQKGISVWLDVPLEALAQRIAAVGTHSRPLLHHESGDPYRKALMRLSTLFEERGHAYAIANARVSLENIAAKLGQGDVCNLTPTTIAIEALDEIKSCLIKSG
;
A
#
# COMPACT_ATOMS: atom_id res chain seq x y z
N MET A 1 -22.98 -4.99 -40.92
CA MET A 1 -23.67 -5.38 -39.69
C MET A 1 -22.68 -6.17 -38.85
N MET A 2 -22.25 -5.56 -37.74
CA MET A 2 -21.31 -5.96 -36.67
C MET A 2 -20.53 -7.29 -36.74
N MET A 3 -19.21 -7.20 -36.55
CA MET A 3 -18.48 -7.91 -35.47
C MET A 3 -17.06 -7.35 -35.32
N GLU A 4 -16.85 -6.49 -34.32
CA GLU A 4 -15.52 -6.12 -33.81
C GLU A 4 -15.08 -7.14 -32.75
N ALA A 5 -13.89 -7.72 -32.90
CA ALA A 5 -13.24 -8.53 -31.87
C ALA A 5 -12.07 -7.74 -31.25
N LYS A 6 -12.27 -7.23 -30.03
CA LYS A 6 -11.20 -6.70 -29.16
C LYS A 6 -10.44 -7.87 -28.53
N MET A 7 -9.15 -7.97 -28.77
CA MET A 7 -8.23 -8.84 -28.02
C MET A 7 -7.10 -7.97 -27.44
N ALA A 8 -7.21 -7.63 -26.17
CA ALA A 8 -6.17 -6.96 -25.39
C ALA A 8 -5.31 -8.03 -24.68
N ALA A 9 -4.09 -8.26 -25.16
CA ALA A 9 -3.14 -9.15 -24.49
C ALA A 9 -2.37 -8.38 -23.41
N LYS A 10 -2.68 -8.65 -22.14
CA LYS A 10 -1.88 -8.27 -20.97
C LYS A 10 -0.55 -9.02 -20.99
N LEU A 11 0.57 -8.30 -21.13
CA LEU A 11 1.91 -8.81 -20.83
C LEU A 11 2.35 -8.25 -19.48
N GLN A 12 2.30 -9.09 -18.45
CA GLN A 12 2.94 -8.85 -17.16
C GLN A 12 4.42 -9.24 -17.27
N ILE A 13 5.32 -8.33 -16.88
CA ILE A 13 6.76 -8.62 -16.72
C ILE A 13 7.07 -8.55 -15.21
N PRO A 14 7.77 -9.54 -14.63
CA PRO A 14 8.12 -9.53 -13.21
C PRO A 14 9.33 -8.63 -12.96
N THR A 15 9.25 -7.72 -11.98
CA THR A 15 10.37 -6.85 -11.60
C THR A 15 11.09 -7.39 -10.37
N TRP A 16 11.96 -8.38 -10.53
CA TRP A 16 12.98 -8.74 -9.55
C TRP A 16 14.23 -9.24 -10.27
N ILE A 17 15.23 -8.39 -10.48
CA ILE A 17 16.67 -8.76 -10.48
C ILE A 17 17.48 -7.56 -9.96
N ASP A 18 18.34 -7.86 -8.98
CA ASP A 18 19.38 -7.05 -8.37
C ASP A 18 20.14 -6.12 -9.31
N SER A 19 20.39 -4.90 -8.84
CA SER A 19 21.32 -3.96 -9.47
C SER A 19 22.64 -3.95 -8.69
N GLU A 20 23.45 -4.99 -8.86
CA GLU A 20 24.88 -4.89 -8.61
C GLU A 20 25.67 -5.56 -9.73
N LYS A 21 26.60 -4.78 -10.29
CA LYS A 21 27.56 -5.11 -11.35
C LYS A 21 26.99 -5.22 -12.77
N ILE A 22 27.22 -4.17 -13.57
CA ILE A 22 27.98 -4.26 -14.84
C ILE A 22 28.39 -2.84 -15.24
N GLY A 23 29.71 -2.66 -15.33
CA GLY A 23 30.35 -1.43 -15.76
C GLY A 23 30.23 -1.16 -17.25
N ARG A 24 30.51 0.10 -17.59
CA ARG A 24 30.84 0.67 -18.91
C ARG A 24 30.98 -0.36 -20.05
N LYS A 25 30.02 -0.37 -20.98
CA LYS A 25 30.27 -0.64 -22.41
C LYS A 25 29.15 -0.06 -23.27
N GLN A 26 29.51 0.86 -24.17
CA GLN A 26 28.66 1.29 -25.28
C GLN A 26 28.58 0.14 -26.28
N GLY A 27 27.38 -0.37 -26.57
CA GLY A 27 27.16 -1.40 -27.58
C GLY A 27 25.68 -1.53 -27.93
N ARG A 28 25.35 -1.52 -29.22
CA ARG A 28 24.00 -1.80 -29.74
C ARG A 28 23.58 -3.21 -29.30
N GLY A 29 22.63 -3.31 -28.37
CA GLY A 29 22.03 -4.58 -27.99
C GLY A 29 20.70 -4.78 -28.71
N SER A 30 20.57 -5.85 -29.50
CA SER A 30 19.26 -6.37 -29.91
C SER A 30 18.88 -7.51 -28.97
N LEU A 31 17.74 -7.38 -28.29
CA LEU A 31 17.18 -8.45 -27.46
C LEU A 31 16.26 -9.30 -28.33
N ARG A 32 16.63 -10.58 -28.55
CA ARG A 32 15.73 -11.59 -29.14
C ARG A 32 14.98 -12.29 -28.00
N LEU A 33 13.66 -12.22 -27.98
CA LEU A 33 12.81 -12.93 -27.04
C LEU A 33 12.64 -14.41 -27.47
N PRO A 34 12.60 -15.39 -26.54
CA PRO A 34 12.39 -16.79 -26.89
C PRO A 34 10.91 -17.06 -27.23
N ARG A 35 10.71 -17.82 -28.31
CA ARG A 35 9.40 -18.22 -28.85
C ARG A 35 8.91 -19.48 -28.12
N ARG A 36 7.73 -19.42 -27.49
CA ARG A 36 6.89 -20.62 -27.25
C ARG A 36 5.44 -20.25 -27.51
N LEU A 37 4.98 -20.50 -28.75
CA LEU A 37 3.58 -20.73 -29.08
C LEU A 37 3.57 -21.58 -30.36
N ARG A 38 2.90 -22.73 -30.26
CA ARG A 38 2.74 -23.77 -31.27
C ARG A 38 1.60 -23.34 -32.19
N GLY A 39 1.86 -23.21 -33.49
CA GLY A 39 0.88 -22.80 -34.50
C GLY A 39 1.56 -22.00 -35.61
N GLU A 40 1.45 -22.49 -36.85
CA GLU A 40 2.03 -21.87 -38.05
C GLU A 40 1.38 -20.51 -38.31
N ASP A 41 2.21 -19.45 -38.35
CA ASP A 41 2.09 -18.26 -39.19
C ASP A 41 3.27 -17.31 -38.87
N ASN A 42 3.98 -16.85 -39.91
CA ASN A 42 5.22 -16.06 -39.79
C ASN A 42 4.93 -14.58 -39.50
N LEU A 43 4.82 -14.20 -38.22
CA LEU A 43 4.93 -12.81 -37.78
C LEU A 43 6.40 -12.45 -37.46
N ASN A 44 6.96 -11.48 -38.21
CA ASN A 44 8.21 -10.81 -37.84
C ASN A 44 7.89 -9.46 -37.19
N SER A 45 8.17 -9.33 -35.89
CA SER A 45 8.06 -8.06 -35.16
C SER A 45 9.47 -7.59 -34.77
N THR A 46 9.90 -6.43 -35.26
CA THR A 46 11.19 -5.81 -34.93
C THR A 46 10.94 -4.51 -34.17
N ALA A 47 11.34 -4.45 -32.91
CA ALA A 47 11.33 -3.21 -32.13
C ALA A 47 12.71 -2.54 -32.22
N HIS A 48 12.75 -1.27 -32.63
CA HIS A 48 13.97 -0.48 -32.69
C HIS A 48 13.96 0.59 -31.58
N LEU A 49 14.89 0.49 -30.64
CA LEU A 49 15.13 1.53 -29.63
C LEU A 49 16.20 2.50 -30.14
N GLN A 50 15.83 3.75 -30.40
CA GLN A 50 16.81 4.83 -30.60
C GLN A 50 16.67 5.87 -29.48
N PRO A 51 17.73 6.12 -28.68
CA PRO A 51 17.74 7.24 -27.76
C PRO A 51 17.92 8.54 -28.54
N ASN A 52 16.99 9.48 -28.39
CA ASN A 52 17.08 10.77 -29.06
C ASN A 52 18.13 11.67 -28.36
N LYS A 53 19.07 12.24 -29.12
CA LYS A 53 20.13 13.11 -28.61
C LYS A 53 19.65 14.55 -28.51
N THR A 54 18.82 14.87 -27.53
CA THR A 54 18.57 16.25 -27.10
C THR A 54 18.64 16.31 -25.58
N TRP A 55 19.82 16.69 -25.07
CA TRP A 55 20.03 16.94 -23.65
C TRP A 55 19.29 18.23 -23.25
N ASN A 56 18.24 18.09 -22.46
CA ASN A 56 17.52 19.22 -21.85
C ASN A 56 17.24 18.88 -20.38
N PRO A 57 17.73 19.64 -19.38
CA PRO A 57 17.75 19.21 -17.97
C PRO A 57 16.37 19.08 -17.31
N LEU A 58 15.31 19.55 -17.97
CA LEU A 58 13.95 19.68 -17.43
C LEU A 58 12.90 18.78 -18.09
N ARG A 59 13.26 17.96 -19.09
CA ARG A 59 12.31 17.05 -19.75
C ARG A 59 12.98 15.74 -20.11
N ARG A 60 12.76 14.69 -19.31
CA ARG A 60 13.02 13.31 -19.73
C ARG A 60 11.80 12.82 -20.51
N SER A 61 11.79 12.99 -21.82
CA SER A 61 10.94 12.18 -22.69
C SER A 61 11.76 11.00 -23.20
N ILE A 62 11.23 9.79 -23.04
CA ILE A 62 11.72 8.62 -23.76
C ILE A 62 10.66 8.32 -24.81
N SER A 63 10.99 8.55 -26.08
CA SER A 63 10.17 8.15 -27.21
C SER A 63 10.41 6.66 -27.50
N LEU A 64 9.37 5.84 -27.33
CA LEU A 64 9.35 4.46 -27.81
C LEU A 64 8.54 4.42 -29.10
N GLU A 65 9.23 4.25 -30.23
CA GLU A 65 8.56 3.91 -31.50
C GLU A 65 8.47 2.39 -31.63
N LEU A 66 7.24 1.90 -31.64
CA LEU A 66 6.91 0.52 -32.02
C LEU A 66 6.37 0.54 -33.44
N SER A 67 7.15 0.00 -34.38
CA SER A 67 6.69 -0.23 -35.75
C SER A 67 6.45 -1.73 -35.96
N CYS A 68 5.25 -2.06 -36.43
CA CYS A 68 4.89 -3.40 -36.88
C CYS A 68 4.53 -3.32 -38.37
N SER A 69 5.18 -4.12 -39.22
CA SER A 69 4.86 -4.21 -40.65
C SER A 69 4.26 -5.58 -40.97
N TYR A 70 3.16 -5.61 -41.71
CA TYR A 70 2.53 -6.82 -42.23
C TYR A 70 2.43 -6.70 -43.76
N ASN A 71 2.99 -7.67 -44.49
CA ASN A 71 2.91 -7.84 -45.95
C ASN A 71 2.83 -6.52 -46.78
N ASN A 72 3.95 -5.80 -46.88
CA ASN A 72 4.18 -4.70 -47.84
C ASN A 72 3.14 -3.55 -47.90
N PHE A 73 2.33 -3.33 -46.86
CA PHE A 73 1.55 -2.10 -46.72
C PHE A 73 2.24 -1.09 -45.78
N PRO A 74 2.23 0.23 -46.07
CA PRO A 74 2.87 1.23 -45.24
C PRO A 74 2.13 1.36 -43.89
N ALA A 75 2.90 1.32 -42.80
CA ALA A 75 2.37 1.43 -41.43
C ALA A 75 1.76 2.82 -41.18
N LYS A 76 0.52 2.87 -40.67
CA LYS A 76 -0.09 4.10 -40.16
C LYS A 76 0.51 4.46 -38.79
N THR A 77 0.98 5.70 -38.65
CA THR A 77 1.39 6.30 -37.38
C THR A 77 0.17 6.36 -36.44
N LEU A 78 0.12 5.47 -35.45
CA LEU A 78 -0.84 5.58 -34.35
C LEU A 78 -0.35 6.67 -33.38
N GLY A 79 -1.31 7.50 -32.96
CA GLY A 79 -1.11 8.83 -32.39
C GLY A 79 -0.18 8.93 -31.17
N PHE A 80 0.34 10.15 -31.04
CA PHE A 80 1.23 10.60 -29.98
C PHE A 80 0.43 10.85 -28.69
N GLU A 81 0.50 9.94 -27.72
CA GLU A 81 0.12 10.25 -26.34
C GLU A 81 1.39 10.59 -25.56
N SER A 82 1.56 11.88 -25.26
CA SER A 82 2.58 12.31 -24.31
C SER A 82 2.14 11.90 -22.91
N PHE A 83 2.61 10.74 -22.44
CA PHE A 83 2.50 10.39 -21.03
C PHE A 83 3.40 11.34 -20.24
N GLN A 84 2.80 12.24 -19.45
CA GLN A 84 3.52 12.89 -18.37
C GLN A 84 3.93 11.78 -17.39
N ALA A 85 5.23 11.61 -17.17
CA ALA A 85 5.70 10.75 -16.10
C ALA A 85 5.05 11.23 -14.79
N PRO A 86 4.48 10.33 -13.97
CA PRO A 86 3.94 10.72 -12.67
C PRO A 86 5.00 11.51 -11.90
N PRO A 87 4.63 12.54 -11.14
CA PRO A 87 5.57 13.16 -10.20
C PRO A 87 6.22 12.04 -9.37
N ASP A 88 7.53 12.12 -9.15
CA ASP A 88 8.28 11.07 -8.44
C ASP A 88 7.76 10.98 -7.00
N GLU A 89 6.73 10.16 -6.77
CA GLU A 89 6.06 10.01 -5.47
C GLU A 89 7.07 9.69 -4.37
N ALA A 90 8.16 8.99 -4.71
CA ALA A 90 9.24 8.68 -3.78
C ALA A 90 10.01 9.95 -3.35
N LEU A 91 10.22 10.92 -4.26
CA LEU A 91 10.82 12.21 -3.92
C LEU A 91 9.89 13.04 -3.02
N ILE A 92 8.58 13.07 -3.34
CA ILE A 92 7.58 13.77 -2.52
C ILE A 92 7.54 13.17 -1.12
N LEU A 93 7.47 11.85 -1.00
CA LEU A 93 7.46 11.12 0.26
C LEU A 93 8.72 11.46 1.09
N ARG A 94 9.90 11.43 0.48
CA ARG A 94 11.18 11.77 1.17
C ARG A 94 11.22 13.22 1.65
N ASN A 95 10.73 14.17 0.85
CA ASN A 95 10.72 15.57 1.23
C ASN A 95 9.76 15.80 2.42
N LYS A 96 8.54 15.27 2.35
CA LYS A 96 7.56 15.37 3.45
C LYS A 96 8.05 14.71 4.74
N ALA A 97 8.74 13.57 4.64
CA ALA A 97 9.31 12.91 5.80
C ALA A 97 10.37 13.79 6.50
N LYS A 98 11.25 14.44 5.72
CA LYS A 98 12.24 15.38 6.25
C LYS A 98 11.62 16.60 6.91
N GLU A 99 10.49 17.08 6.38
CA GLU A 99 9.78 18.25 6.93
C GLU A 99 9.26 18.02 8.35
N ILE A 100 8.98 16.76 8.74
CA ILE A 100 8.44 16.45 10.07
C ILE A 100 9.46 15.83 11.04
N GLU A 101 10.64 15.46 10.57
CA GLU A 101 11.59 14.65 11.35
C GLU A 101 11.99 15.33 12.67
N GLN A 102 12.26 16.64 12.63
CA GLN A 102 12.61 17.43 13.82
C GLN A 102 11.44 17.52 14.80
N ASP A 103 10.26 17.88 14.32
CA ASP A 103 9.05 18.07 15.15
C ASP A 103 8.51 16.75 15.73
N LEU A 104 8.74 15.64 15.04
CA LEU A 104 8.39 14.32 15.54
C LEU A 104 9.26 13.96 16.77
N SER A 105 10.50 14.48 16.85
CA SER A 105 11.40 14.36 18.01
C SER A 105 11.57 12.91 18.49
N GLY A 106 11.57 11.96 17.56
CA GLY A 106 11.70 10.53 17.84
C GLY A 106 10.46 9.86 18.44
N ARG A 107 9.32 10.55 18.55
CA ARG A 107 8.04 9.95 18.98
C ARG A 107 7.62 8.83 18.03
N CYS A 108 7.05 7.77 18.59
CA CYS A 108 6.49 6.68 17.81
C CYS A 108 5.24 7.10 17.04
N ILE A 109 4.99 6.46 15.90
CA ILE A 109 3.75 6.58 15.12
C ILE A 109 2.94 5.31 15.30
N TYR A 110 1.70 5.43 15.75
CA TYR A 110 0.76 4.31 15.93
C TYR A 110 -0.31 4.34 14.84
N LEU A 111 -0.28 3.39 13.92
CA LEU A 111 -1.30 3.27 12.88
C LEU A 111 -2.49 2.48 13.42
N VAL A 112 -3.65 3.12 13.49
CA VAL A 112 -4.92 2.53 13.89
C VAL A 112 -5.91 2.49 12.73
N GLY A 113 -6.92 1.63 12.82
CA GLY A 113 -7.99 1.51 11.83
C GLY A 113 -8.47 0.07 11.66
N MET A 114 -9.56 -0.08 10.91
CA MET A 114 -10.19 -1.38 10.67
C MET A 114 -9.23 -2.37 9.98
N MET A 115 -9.48 -3.67 10.16
CA MET A 115 -8.69 -4.69 9.49
C MET A 115 -8.83 -4.57 7.96
N GLY A 116 -7.74 -4.75 7.22
CA GLY A 116 -7.71 -4.49 5.76
C GLY A 116 -7.44 -3.04 5.36
N SER A 117 -7.32 -2.10 6.32
CA SER A 117 -7.07 -0.68 6.02
C SER A 117 -5.68 -0.39 5.44
N GLY A 118 -4.75 -1.35 5.50
CA GLY A 118 -3.39 -1.20 4.94
C GLY A 118 -2.32 -0.76 5.94
N LYS A 119 -2.60 -0.76 7.25
CA LYS A 119 -1.66 -0.37 8.32
C LYS A 119 -0.26 -0.97 8.17
N THR A 120 -0.16 -2.29 8.00
CA THR A 120 1.14 -2.96 7.84
C THR A 120 1.91 -2.47 6.62
N THR A 121 1.22 -2.26 5.50
CA THR A 121 1.84 -1.82 4.23
C THR A 121 2.28 -0.37 4.31
N VAL A 122 1.38 0.52 4.73
CA VAL A 122 1.67 1.97 4.89
C VAL A 122 2.72 2.19 5.98
N GLY A 123 2.65 1.45 7.08
CA GLY A 123 3.61 1.53 8.18
C GLY A 123 5.02 1.15 7.77
N LYS A 124 5.18 0.14 6.90
CA LYS A 124 6.49 -0.18 6.31
C LYS A 124 7.03 0.97 5.46
N VAL A 125 6.20 1.57 4.60
CA VAL A 125 6.59 2.73 3.78
C VAL A 125 7.03 3.91 4.67
N LEU A 126 6.23 4.25 5.69
CA LEU A 126 6.56 5.31 6.65
C LEU A 126 7.85 5.02 7.41
N SER A 127 8.03 3.79 7.91
CA SER A 127 9.22 3.42 8.68
C SER A 127 10.50 3.57 7.85
N GLN A 128 10.45 3.18 6.57
CA GLN A 128 11.59 3.25 5.66
C GLN A 128 11.98 4.70 5.37
N VAL A 129 11.00 5.57 5.11
CA VAL A 129 11.31 6.97 4.77
C VAL A 129 11.72 7.80 5.97
N LEU A 130 11.22 7.48 7.17
CA LEU A 130 11.59 8.15 8.43
C LEU A 130 12.87 7.56 9.07
N GLY A 131 13.38 6.43 8.58
CA GLY A 131 14.48 5.72 9.23
C GLY A 131 14.10 5.20 10.63
N PHE A 132 12.86 4.73 10.79
CA PHE A 132 12.30 4.18 12.03
C PHE A 132 12.19 2.66 11.90
N SER A 133 12.09 1.95 13.02
CA SER A 133 11.78 0.51 12.99
C SER A 133 10.28 0.28 12.85
N PHE A 134 9.88 -0.68 12.02
CA PHE A 134 8.49 -1.11 11.90
C PHE A 134 8.18 -2.25 12.85
N VAL A 135 7.05 -2.18 13.55
CA VAL A 135 6.55 -3.25 14.42
C VAL A 135 5.07 -3.50 14.15
N ASP A 136 4.66 -4.77 14.13
CA ASP A 136 3.26 -5.17 14.14
C ASP A 136 2.90 -5.65 15.56
N SER A 137 1.95 -4.98 16.24
CA SER A 137 1.63 -5.29 17.63
C SER A 137 1.05 -6.69 17.78
N ASP A 138 0.30 -7.18 16.78
CA ASP A 138 -0.32 -8.50 16.84
C ASP A 138 0.78 -9.58 16.82
N LYS A 139 1.86 -9.36 16.06
CA LYS A 139 3.02 -10.27 16.06
C LYS A 139 3.73 -10.32 17.41
N LEU A 140 3.87 -9.18 18.09
CA LEU A 140 4.46 -9.17 19.43
C LEU A 140 3.60 -9.97 20.43
N VAL A 141 2.28 -9.93 20.28
CA VAL A 141 1.38 -10.76 21.09
C VAL A 141 1.57 -12.24 20.75
N GLU A 142 1.64 -12.62 19.48
CA GLU A 142 1.91 -14.00 19.06
C GLU A 142 3.24 -14.50 19.64
N GLU A 143 4.32 -13.72 19.50
CA GLU A 143 5.65 -14.03 20.06
C GLU A 143 5.63 -14.19 21.58
N ALA A 144 4.91 -13.31 22.30
CA ALA A 144 4.76 -13.38 23.75
C ALA A 144 3.95 -14.62 24.22
N VAL A 145 3.16 -15.23 23.33
CA VAL A 145 2.40 -16.46 23.59
C VAL A 145 3.02 -17.62 22.80
N ASN A 146 4.35 -17.72 22.82
CA ASN A 146 5.10 -18.85 22.26
C ASN A 146 4.88 -19.07 20.75
N GLY A 147 4.63 -17.99 20.00
CA GLY A 147 4.37 -18.05 18.56
C GLY A 147 2.96 -18.55 18.20
N THR A 148 2.04 -18.63 19.17
CA THR A 148 0.65 -19.00 18.94
C THR A 148 -0.05 -17.93 18.12
N SER A 149 -0.70 -18.30 17.01
CA SER A 149 -1.35 -17.32 16.14
C SER A 149 -2.50 -16.60 16.84
N VAL A 150 -2.85 -15.39 16.41
CA VAL A 150 -4.00 -14.66 16.97
C VAL A 150 -5.28 -15.52 16.93
N ALA A 151 -5.51 -16.29 15.86
CA ALA A 151 -6.67 -17.17 15.75
C ALA A 151 -6.69 -18.27 16.81
N GLU A 152 -5.55 -18.88 17.06
CA GLU A 152 -5.42 -19.89 18.11
C GLU A 152 -5.52 -19.28 19.50
N ILE A 153 -4.98 -18.09 19.73
CA ILE A 153 -5.11 -17.38 21.01
C ILE A 153 -6.59 -17.13 21.32
N PHE A 154 -7.36 -16.62 20.35
CA PHE A 154 -8.80 -16.42 20.53
C PHE A 154 -9.54 -17.73 20.80
N LYS A 155 -9.18 -18.82 20.10
CA LYS A 155 -9.80 -20.13 20.26
C LYS A 155 -9.49 -20.77 21.62
N LEU A 156 -8.25 -20.66 22.09
CA LEU A 156 -7.76 -21.34 23.30
C LEU A 156 -7.99 -20.53 24.58
N TYR A 157 -7.81 -19.22 24.52
CA TYR A 157 -7.80 -18.34 25.70
C TYR A 157 -8.90 -17.27 25.69
N GLY A 158 -9.61 -17.11 24.57
CA GLY A 158 -10.67 -16.12 24.41
C GLY A 158 -10.18 -14.70 24.12
N GLU A 159 -11.13 -13.82 23.76
CA GLU A 159 -10.82 -12.43 23.41
C GLU A 159 -10.28 -11.63 24.59
N GLY A 160 -10.80 -11.83 25.81
CA GLY A 160 -10.36 -11.10 27.00
C GLY A 160 -8.85 -11.24 27.23
N PHE A 161 -8.34 -12.47 27.17
CA PHE A 161 -6.91 -12.74 27.28
C PHE A 161 -6.10 -12.07 26.16
N PHE A 162 -6.56 -12.16 24.91
CA PHE A 162 -5.88 -11.47 23.81
C PHE A 162 -5.80 -9.96 24.05
N ARG A 163 -6.89 -9.34 24.52
CA ARG A 163 -6.93 -7.91 24.83
C ARG A 163 -5.99 -7.53 25.97
N ASP A 164 -5.81 -8.40 26.96
CA ASP A 164 -4.81 -8.20 28.03
C ASP A 164 -3.39 -8.20 27.47
N ARG A 165 -3.08 -9.14 26.58
CA ARG A 165 -1.77 -9.21 25.90
C ARG A 165 -1.55 -8.05 24.93
N GLU A 166 -2.58 -7.61 24.22
CA GLU A 166 -2.55 -6.43 23.34
C GLU A 166 -2.21 -5.17 24.13
N THR A 167 -2.84 -4.97 25.31
CA THR A 167 -2.53 -3.86 26.21
C THR A 167 -1.09 -3.91 26.73
N GLU A 168 -0.59 -5.09 27.11
CA GLU A 168 0.78 -5.25 27.60
C GLU A 168 1.82 -4.99 26.49
N ALA A 169 1.60 -5.54 25.29
CA ALA A 169 2.48 -5.29 24.14
C ALA A 169 2.56 -3.80 23.83
N LEU A 170 1.41 -3.10 23.84
CA LEU A 170 1.36 -1.66 23.60
C LEU A 170 2.03 -0.86 24.72
N ARG A 171 1.91 -1.29 25.98
CA ARG A 171 2.64 -0.67 27.10
C ARG A 171 4.14 -0.70 26.87
N GLN A 172 4.68 -1.86 26.47
CA GLN A 172 6.11 -2.03 26.19
C GLN A 172 6.57 -1.16 25.01
N LEU A 173 5.80 -1.16 23.92
CA LEU A 173 6.07 -0.30 22.76
C LEU A 173 6.07 1.19 23.11
N SER A 174 5.22 1.60 24.07
CA SER A 174 5.14 3.00 24.52
C SER A 174 6.36 3.51 25.29
N LEU A 175 7.28 2.61 25.67
CA LEU A 175 8.55 2.94 26.32
C LEU A 175 9.69 3.11 25.30
N LEU A 176 9.44 2.77 24.05
CA LEU A 176 10.41 2.86 22.95
C LEU A 176 10.16 4.12 22.12
N ASN A 177 11.17 4.49 21.34
CA ASN A 177 11.16 5.64 20.45
C ASN A 177 11.50 5.21 19.01
N ARG A 178 11.21 6.07 18.05
CA ARG A 178 11.51 5.87 16.62
C ARG A 178 10.92 4.59 16.05
N LEU A 179 9.68 4.28 16.43
CA LEU A 179 8.91 3.16 15.87
C LEU A 179 7.73 3.63 15.02
N VAL A 180 7.41 2.86 13.99
CA VAL A 180 6.10 2.87 13.34
C VAL A 180 5.40 1.56 13.68
N VAL A 181 4.33 1.66 14.45
CA VAL A 181 3.60 0.52 15.01
C VAL A 181 2.29 0.34 14.25
N SER A 182 2.12 -0.79 13.56
CA SER A 182 0.82 -1.23 13.07
C SER A 182 0.09 -1.92 14.21
N THR A 183 -1.09 -1.44 14.59
CA THR A 183 -1.86 -2.04 15.67
C THR A 183 -2.93 -3.02 15.17
N GLY A 184 -3.39 -3.91 16.06
CA GLY A 184 -4.61 -4.67 15.87
C GLY A 184 -5.83 -3.76 15.71
N GLY A 185 -6.84 -4.22 14.95
CA GLY A 185 -8.07 -3.45 14.72
C GLY A 185 -9.00 -3.32 15.93
N GLY A 186 -8.66 -3.92 17.07
CA GLY A 186 -9.43 -3.77 18.32
C GLY A 186 -8.66 -3.03 19.42
N VAL A 187 -7.43 -2.58 19.14
CA VAL A 187 -6.59 -1.88 20.12
C VAL A 187 -7.29 -0.66 20.74
N VAL A 188 -8.19 -0.04 19.98
CA VAL A 188 -8.90 1.19 20.35
C VAL A 188 -10.02 0.97 21.37
N MET A 189 -10.40 -0.28 21.64
CA MET A 189 -11.52 -0.63 22.52
C MET A 189 -11.23 -0.39 24.00
N ARG A 190 -9.96 -0.43 24.42
CA ARG A 190 -9.58 -0.22 25.81
C ARG A 190 -9.05 1.19 26.00
N PRO A 191 -9.67 2.03 26.85
CA PRO A 191 -9.20 3.40 27.11
C PRO A 191 -7.72 3.49 27.53
N ILE A 192 -7.23 2.52 28.29
CA ILE A 192 -5.81 2.48 28.72
C ILE A 192 -4.83 2.44 27.54
N ASN A 193 -5.22 1.84 26.41
CA ASN A 193 -4.37 1.75 25.22
C ASN A 193 -4.14 3.14 24.59
N TRP A 194 -5.12 4.05 24.69
CA TRP A 194 -4.95 5.43 24.25
C TRP A 194 -3.89 6.17 25.06
N GLY A 195 -3.83 5.95 26.38
CA GLY A 195 -2.78 6.52 27.22
C GLY A 195 -1.36 6.12 26.79
N TYR A 196 -1.19 4.95 26.18
CA TYR A 196 0.09 4.52 25.60
C TYR A 196 0.33 5.12 24.22
N MET A 197 -0.67 5.09 23.33
CA MET A 197 -0.53 5.62 21.96
C MET A 197 -0.36 7.14 21.93
N GLN A 198 -0.98 7.87 22.86
CA GLN A 198 -0.90 9.34 22.97
C GLN A 198 0.47 9.85 23.44
N LYS A 199 1.38 8.97 23.89
CA LYS A 199 2.80 9.34 24.07
C LYS A 199 3.51 9.54 22.72
N GLY A 200 3.00 8.92 21.67
CA GLY A 200 3.42 9.13 20.29
C GLY A 200 2.39 9.91 19.49
N ILE A 201 2.35 9.66 18.18
CA ILE A 201 1.35 10.20 17.26
C ILE A 201 0.51 9.04 16.74
N SER A 202 -0.78 9.06 17.05
CA SER A 202 -1.74 8.08 16.51
C SER A 202 -2.33 8.55 15.19
N VAL A 203 -2.34 7.67 14.18
CA VAL A 203 -2.81 7.96 12.82
C VAL A 203 -3.87 6.94 12.43
N TRP A 204 -5.09 7.41 12.23
CA TRP A 204 -6.19 6.58 11.77
C TRP A 204 -6.18 6.49 10.24
N LEU A 205 -6.00 5.28 9.70
CA LEU A 205 -6.27 4.98 8.29
C LEU A 205 -7.76 4.69 8.12
N ASP A 206 -8.47 5.69 7.64
CA ASP A 206 -9.92 5.67 7.45
C ASP A 206 -10.26 5.22 6.03
N VAL A 207 -10.91 4.07 5.95
CA VAL A 207 -11.16 3.35 4.70
C VAL A 207 -12.63 2.94 4.65
N PRO A 208 -13.34 3.19 3.53
CA PRO A 208 -14.73 2.78 3.36
C PRO A 208 -14.91 1.28 3.57
N LEU A 209 -16.02 0.89 4.18
CA LEU A 209 -16.29 -0.50 4.53
C LEU A 209 -16.39 -1.39 3.29
N GLU A 210 -16.89 -0.86 2.17
CA GLU A 210 -16.99 -1.52 0.87
C GLU A 210 -15.60 -1.88 0.35
N ALA A 211 -14.65 -0.93 0.41
CA ALA A 211 -13.28 -1.17 -0.02
C ALA A 211 -12.54 -2.16 0.90
N LEU A 212 -12.79 -2.10 2.20
CA LEU A 212 -12.28 -3.09 3.15
C LEU A 212 -12.82 -4.49 2.85
N ALA A 213 -14.12 -4.61 2.59
CA ALA A 213 -14.79 -5.86 2.26
C ALA A 213 -14.23 -6.46 0.96
N GLN A 214 -14.01 -5.65 -0.08
CA GLN A 214 -13.36 -6.08 -1.32
C GLN A 214 -11.95 -6.64 -1.06
N ARG A 215 -11.11 -5.91 -0.31
CA ARG A 215 -9.74 -6.34 0.03
C ARG A 215 -9.72 -7.65 0.81
N ILE A 216 -10.63 -7.80 1.78
CA ILE A 216 -10.74 -9.01 2.60
C ILE A 216 -11.25 -10.20 1.77
N ALA A 217 -12.26 -9.99 0.92
CA ALA A 217 -12.80 -11.04 0.05
C ALA A 217 -11.73 -11.57 -0.93
N ALA A 218 -10.83 -10.71 -1.40
CA ALA A 218 -9.74 -11.11 -2.30
C ALA A 218 -8.60 -11.89 -1.60
N VAL A 219 -8.25 -11.53 -0.36
CA VAL A 219 -7.09 -12.10 0.36
C VAL A 219 -7.47 -13.29 1.26
N GLY A 220 -8.72 -13.36 1.73
CA GLY A 220 -9.19 -14.36 2.68
C GLY A 220 -9.01 -13.93 4.15
N THR A 221 -9.55 -14.74 5.06
CA THR A 221 -9.72 -14.37 6.48
C THR A 221 -8.85 -15.17 7.45
N HIS A 222 -7.91 -16.01 6.99
CA HIS A 222 -7.17 -17.00 7.80
C HIS A 222 -6.58 -16.47 9.11
N SER A 223 -6.01 -15.27 9.11
CA SER A 223 -5.44 -14.63 10.32
C SER A 223 -6.41 -13.65 11.01
N ARG A 224 -7.72 -13.69 10.69
CA ARG A 224 -8.73 -12.72 11.14
C ARG A 224 -9.91 -13.46 11.77
N PRO A 225 -9.82 -13.79 13.08
CA PRO A 225 -10.79 -14.68 13.74
C PRO A 225 -12.21 -14.12 13.73
N LEU A 226 -12.33 -12.79 13.83
CA LEU A 226 -13.61 -12.07 13.79
C LEU A 226 -14.32 -12.14 12.42
N LEU A 227 -13.65 -12.67 11.39
CA LEU A 227 -14.18 -12.82 10.02
C LEU A 227 -14.26 -14.28 9.53
N HIS A 228 -14.04 -15.28 10.39
CA HIS A 228 -14.00 -16.71 10.03
C HIS A 228 -15.40 -17.36 10.00
N HIS A 229 -15.98 -17.66 8.83
CA HIS A 229 -17.30 -18.32 8.67
C HIS A 229 -17.38 -19.27 7.45
N GLU A 230 -18.20 -20.35 7.54
CA GLU A 230 -18.09 -21.55 6.70
C GLU A 230 -18.90 -21.63 5.37
N SER A 231 -19.82 -20.72 4.98
CA SER A 231 -20.54 -20.84 3.66
C SER A 231 -21.24 -19.55 3.19
N GLY A 232 -21.15 -19.16 1.90
CA GLY A 232 -21.81 -17.97 1.28
C GLY A 232 -20.88 -16.87 0.72
N ASP A 233 -21.43 -15.84 0.04
CA ASP A 233 -20.70 -14.74 -0.64
C ASP A 233 -19.69 -14.02 0.30
N PRO A 234 -18.37 -14.13 0.04
CA PRO A 234 -17.33 -13.54 0.88
C PRO A 234 -17.45 -12.02 1.04
N TYR A 235 -17.84 -11.30 -0.02
CA TYR A 235 -17.93 -9.84 0.01
C TYR A 235 -19.04 -9.36 0.96
N ARG A 236 -20.29 -9.82 0.75
CA ARG A 236 -21.44 -9.42 1.58
C ARG A 236 -21.23 -9.74 3.06
N LYS A 237 -20.59 -10.87 3.38
CA LYS A 237 -20.26 -11.24 4.76
C LYS A 237 -19.21 -10.34 5.37
N ALA A 238 -18.14 -10.08 4.63
CA ALA A 238 -17.09 -9.18 5.09
C ALA A 238 -17.69 -7.81 5.37
N LEU A 239 -18.53 -7.29 4.47
CA LEU A 239 -19.23 -6.02 4.65
C LEU A 239 -20.10 -6.02 5.91
N MET A 240 -20.99 -7.00 6.08
CA MET A 240 -21.84 -7.12 7.28
C MET A 240 -21.04 -7.13 8.58
N ARG A 241 -19.97 -7.94 8.64
CA ARG A 241 -19.12 -8.04 9.84
C ARG A 241 -18.35 -6.75 10.09
N LEU A 242 -17.82 -6.12 9.04
CA LEU A 242 -17.14 -4.84 9.14
C LEU A 242 -18.08 -3.74 9.61
N SER A 243 -19.34 -3.71 9.16
CA SER A 243 -20.35 -2.76 9.62
C SER A 243 -20.58 -2.86 11.12
N THR A 244 -20.84 -4.08 11.64
CA THR A 244 -21.01 -4.28 13.10
C THR A 244 -19.78 -3.84 13.88
N LEU A 245 -18.59 -4.25 13.44
CA LEU A 245 -17.35 -3.87 14.12
C LEU A 245 -17.07 -2.36 14.03
N PHE A 246 -17.48 -1.69 12.94
CA PHE A 246 -17.30 -0.26 12.77
C PHE A 246 -18.29 0.54 13.62
N GLU A 247 -19.52 0.07 13.81
CA GLU A 247 -20.47 0.66 14.76
C GLU A 247 -19.90 0.65 16.19
N GLU A 248 -19.24 -0.44 16.58
CA GLU A 248 -18.60 -0.55 17.90
C GLU A 248 -17.34 0.32 18.06
N ARG A 249 -16.55 0.47 16.99
CA ARG A 249 -15.17 1.01 17.05
C ARG A 249 -14.99 2.38 16.43
N GLY A 250 -15.90 2.80 15.55
CA GLY A 250 -15.76 3.96 14.66
C GLY A 250 -15.44 5.23 15.44
N HIS A 251 -16.21 5.48 16.51
CA HIS A 251 -15.99 6.63 17.40
C HIS A 251 -14.63 6.58 18.11
N ALA A 252 -14.14 5.40 18.47
CA ALA A 252 -12.84 5.28 19.11
C ALA A 252 -11.69 5.62 18.15
N TYR A 253 -11.75 5.21 16.88
CA TYR A 253 -10.71 5.60 15.91
C TYR A 253 -10.59 7.12 15.72
N ALA A 254 -11.69 7.86 15.84
CA ALA A 254 -11.71 9.31 15.70
C ALA A 254 -10.95 10.05 16.83
N ILE A 255 -10.54 9.36 17.90
CA ILE A 255 -9.69 9.91 18.97
C ILE A 255 -8.23 10.07 18.50
N ALA A 256 -7.86 9.41 17.39
CA ALA A 256 -6.51 9.50 16.84
C ALA A 256 -6.09 10.95 16.53
N ASN A 257 -4.80 11.24 16.71
CA ASN A 257 -4.23 12.57 16.51
C ASN A 257 -4.39 13.05 15.05
N ALA A 258 -4.27 12.13 14.10
CA ALA A 258 -4.39 12.38 12.66
C ALA A 258 -5.36 11.39 12.02
N ARG A 259 -6.14 11.84 11.03
CA ARG A 259 -7.05 11.00 10.22
C ARG A 259 -6.66 11.09 8.76
N VAL A 260 -6.38 9.94 8.15
CA VAL A 260 -6.08 9.79 6.73
C VAL A 260 -7.29 9.16 6.05
N SER A 261 -8.16 10.00 5.47
CA SER A 261 -9.34 9.55 4.73
C SER A 261 -8.97 9.15 3.31
N LEU A 262 -9.06 7.85 3.00
CA LEU A 262 -8.78 7.36 1.64
C LEU A 262 -9.81 7.87 0.63
N GLU A 263 -11.06 8.12 1.02
CA GLU A 263 -12.05 8.76 0.15
C GLU A 263 -11.58 10.17 -0.27
N ASN A 264 -11.09 10.96 0.68
CA ASN A 264 -10.60 12.30 0.40
C ASN A 264 -9.38 12.27 -0.52
N ILE A 265 -8.45 11.32 -0.33
CA ILE A 265 -7.30 11.14 -1.23
C ILE A 265 -7.77 10.79 -2.64
N ALA A 266 -8.69 9.82 -2.78
CA ALA A 266 -9.20 9.41 -4.08
C ALA A 266 -9.89 10.59 -4.80
N ALA A 267 -10.73 11.34 -4.09
CA ALA A 267 -11.36 12.55 -4.61
C ALA A 267 -10.34 13.62 -5.04
N LYS A 268 -9.32 13.89 -4.22
CA LYS A 268 -8.23 14.85 -4.55
C LYS A 268 -7.47 14.46 -5.82
N LEU A 269 -7.30 13.15 -6.07
CA LEU A 269 -6.59 12.63 -7.24
C LEU A 269 -7.48 12.37 -8.46
N GLY A 270 -8.78 12.67 -8.38
CA GLY A 270 -9.73 12.35 -9.44
C GLY A 270 -9.92 10.85 -9.67
N GLN A 271 -9.62 10.02 -8.67
CA GLN A 271 -9.83 8.58 -8.71
C GLN A 271 -11.20 8.26 -8.10
N GLY A 272 -12.05 7.53 -8.82
CA GLY A 272 -13.38 7.14 -8.33
C GLY A 272 -13.38 5.98 -7.34
N ASP A 273 -12.26 5.27 -7.19
CA ASP A 273 -12.14 4.08 -6.34
C ASP A 273 -10.87 4.12 -5.49
N VAL A 274 -11.05 4.06 -4.17
CA VAL A 274 -9.97 4.04 -3.16
C VAL A 274 -9.07 2.82 -3.26
N CYS A 275 -9.50 1.75 -3.94
CA CYS A 275 -8.69 0.56 -4.19
C CYS A 275 -7.53 0.82 -5.15
N ASN A 276 -7.56 1.91 -5.91
CA ASN A 276 -6.47 2.31 -6.83
C ASN A 276 -5.35 3.13 -6.15
N LEU A 277 -5.55 3.54 -4.89
CA LEU A 277 -4.55 4.30 -4.14
C LEU A 277 -3.33 3.45 -3.81
N THR A 278 -2.14 3.97 -4.10
CA THR A 278 -0.89 3.28 -3.76
C THR A 278 -0.56 3.45 -2.28
N PRO A 279 0.17 2.51 -1.65
CA PRO A 279 0.66 2.70 -0.28
C PRO A 279 1.51 3.96 -0.10
N THR A 280 2.25 4.35 -1.15
CA THR A 280 3.05 5.57 -1.17
C THR A 280 2.18 6.82 -1.10
N THR A 281 1.11 6.89 -1.89
CA THR A 281 0.13 7.98 -1.84
C THR A 281 -0.50 8.12 -0.46
N ILE A 282 -0.90 7.00 0.16
CA ILE A 282 -1.48 7.01 1.51
C ILE A 282 -0.46 7.45 2.55
N ALA A 283 0.80 7.02 2.43
CA ALA A 283 1.89 7.44 3.31
C ALA A 283 2.21 8.94 3.16
N ILE A 284 2.14 9.49 1.94
CA ILE A 284 2.28 10.93 1.69
C ILE A 284 1.22 11.72 2.46
N GLU A 285 -0.06 11.35 2.34
CA GLU A 285 -1.14 12.01 3.07
C GLU A 285 -0.97 11.84 4.59
N ALA A 286 -0.52 10.66 5.05
CA ALA A 286 -0.26 10.43 6.47
C ALA A 286 0.80 11.40 7.03
N LEU A 287 1.88 11.67 6.28
CA LEU A 287 2.90 12.65 6.69
C LEU A 287 2.34 14.07 6.77
N ASP A 288 1.44 14.45 5.85
CA ASP A 288 0.79 15.77 5.85
C ASP A 288 -0.16 15.95 7.06
N GLU A 289 -0.92 14.91 7.39
CA GLU A 289 -1.81 14.92 8.56
C GLU A 289 -1.01 14.89 9.87
N ILE A 290 0.09 14.14 9.92
CA ILE A 290 1.03 14.18 11.07
C ILE A 290 1.60 15.59 11.23
N LYS A 291 2.10 16.21 10.16
CA LYS A 291 2.62 17.59 10.19
C LYS A 291 1.59 18.57 10.72
N SER A 292 0.36 18.48 10.21
CA SER A 292 -0.75 19.33 10.63
C SER A 292 -1.10 19.16 12.10
N CYS A 293 -1.00 17.94 12.64
CA CYS A 293 -1.17 17.68 14.07
C CYS A 293 -0.02 18.25 14.92
N LEU A 294 1.23 18.10 14.46
CA LEU A 294 2.41 18.58 15.17
C LEU A 294 2.38 20.12 15.32
N ILE A 295 1.99 20.83 14.26
CA ILE A 295 1.86 22.30 14.27
C ILE A 295 0.79 22.78 15.26
N LYS A 296 -0.31 22.04 15.42
CA LYS A 296 -1.39 22.40 16.36
C LYS A 296 -1.04 22.17 17.83
N SER A 297 0.01 21.38 18.10
CA SER A 297 0.39 20.95 19.45
C SER A 297 1.56 21.74 20.04
N GLY A 298 2.23 22.58 19.23
CA GLY A 298 3.30 23.49 19.66
C GLY A 298 2.78 24.91 19.85
#